data_AF-A0A2G9CCF8-F1
#
_entry.id   AF-A0A2G9CCF8-F1
#
_cell.length_a   1.000
_cell.length_b   1.000
_cell.length_c   1.000
_cell.angle_alpha   90.00
_cell.angle_beta   90.00
_cell.angle_gamma   90.00
#
_symmetry.space_group_name_H-M   'P 1'
#
loop_
_entity.id
_entity.type
_entity.pdbx_description
1 polymer ?
#
loop_
_entity_poly.entity_id
_entity_poly.type
_entity_poly.pdbx_seq_one_letter_code
_entity_poly.pdbx_strand_id
1 'polypeptide(L)'
;MAVQARLALETLAELDGGNGVSLPRLAKRTGLRVSVLLRLYTLMSDARVGAEQGPGWVRLHVDEDGRWIARITPAGRGGDDPSPVEGGESTS
;
A
#
# COMPACT_ATOMS: atom_id res chain seq x y z
N MET A 1 6.62 4.60 -15.80
CA MET A 1 6.00 4.60 -14.46
C MET A 1 5.29 3.28 -14.13
N ALA A 2 4.40 2.75 -14.99
CA ALA A 2 3.63 1.53 -14.70
C ALA A 2 4.49 0.30 -14.28
N VAL A 3 5.62 0.06 -14.94
CA VAL A 3 6.53 -1.06 -14.59
C VAL A 3 7.14 -0.88 -13.18
N GLN A 4 7.55 0.34 -12.82
CA GLN A 4 8.12 0.61 -11.50
C GLN A 4 7.07 0.50 -10.39
N ALA A 5 5.83 0.95 -10.66
CA ALA A 5 4.72 0.80 -9.74
C ALA A 5 4.40 -0.67 -9.48
N ARG A 6 4.33 -1.48 -10.55
CA ARG A 6 4.13 -2.94 -10.46
C ARG A 6 5.25 -3.61 -9.66
N LEU A 7 6.51 -3.35 -9.99
CA LEU A 7 7.66 -3.89 -9.27
C LEU A 7 7.63 -3.52 -7.78
N ALA A 8 7.32 -2.27 -7.45
CA ALA A 8 7.23 -1.81 -6.08
C ALA A 8 6.12 -2.52 -5.31
N LEU A 9 4.92 -2.64 -5.90
CA LEU A 9 3.79 -3.32 -5.30
C LEU A 9 4.05 -4.81 -5.09
N GLU A 10 4.59 -5.51 -6.09
CA GLU A 10 4.95 -6.93 -6.01
C GLU A 10 6.03 -7.18 -4.93
N THR A 11 7.05 -6.33 -4.87
CA THR A 11 8.09 -6.44 -3.85
C THR A 11 7.55 -6.17 -2.45
N LEU A 12 6.63 -5.22 -2.30
CA LEU A 12 5.96 -4.98 -1.03
C LEU A 12 5.09 -6.18 -0.63
N ALA A 13 4.34 -6.75 -1.56
CA ALA A 13 3.52 -7.94 -1.32
C ALA A 13 4.35 -9.15 -0.87
N GLU A 14 5.53 -9.35 -1.47
CA GLU A 14 6.47 -10.42 -1.12
C GLU A 14 7.05 -10.23 0.29
N LEU A 15 7.41 -8.99 0.66
CA LEU A 15 8.13 -8.72 1.90
C LEU A 15 7.21 -8.40 3.09
N ASP A 16 5.99 -7.93 2.86
CA ASP A 16 5.06 -7.58 3.91
C ASP A 16 4.38 -8.82 4.50
N GLY A 17 5.02 -9.39 5.52
CA GLY A 17 4.48 -10.45 6.37
C GLY A 17 3.44 -9.98 7.40
N GLY A 18 2.82 -8.81 7.20
CA GLY A 18 1.78 -8.25 8.06
C GLY A 18 2.25 -7.15 9.01
N ASN A 19 3.56 -6.92 9.12
CA ASN A 19 4.14 -5.86 9.97
C ASN A 19 4.51 -4.58 9.19
N GLY A 20 4.36 -4.59 7.87
CA GLY A 20 4.89 -3.52 7.01
C GLY A 20 6.40 -3.64 6.79
N VAL A 21 6.90 -2.89 5.82
CA VAL A 21 8.29 -2.93 5.34
C VAL A 21 8.82 -1.51 5.22
N SER A 22 10.01 -1.26 5.75
CA SER A 22 10.64 0.06 5.65
C SER A 22 11.02 0.41 4.21
N LEU A 23 10.85 1.68 3.84
CA LEU A 23 11.21 2.17 2.51
C LEU A 23 12.69 1.96 2.15
N PRO A 24 13.67 2.10 3.06
CA PRO A 24 15.06 1.75 2.77
C PRO A 24 15.25 0.27 2.40
N ARG A 25 14.52 -0.65 3.04
CA ARG A 25 14.56 -2.09 2.70
C ARG A 25 13.97 -2.35 1.33
N LEU A 26 12.85 -1.70 1.01
CA LEU A 26 12.21 -1.78 -0.31
C LEU A 26 13.12 -1.20 -1.41
N ALA A 27 13.81 -0.08 -1.13
CA ALA A 27 14.77 0.53 -2.04
C ALA A 27 15.92 -0.42 -2.36
N LYS A 28 16.46 -1.09 -1.33
CA LYS A 28 17.52 -2.09 -1.49
C LYS A 28 17.07 -3.28 -2.34
N ARG A 29 15.83 -3.75 -2.20
CA ARG A 29 15.32 -4.92 -2.94
C ARG A 29 14.92 -4.59 -4.39
N THR A 30 14.33 -3.41 -4.61
CA THR A 30 13.85 -2.98 -5.94
C THR A 30 14.92 -2.28 -6.79
N GLY A 31 15.98 -1.76 -6.17
CA GLY A 31 16.95 -0.87 -6.83
C GLY A 31 16.44 0.56 -7.04
N LEU A 32 15.23 0.90 -6.58
CA LEU A 32 14.66 2.23 -6.71
C LEU A 32 15.12 3.15 -5.57
N ARG A 33 15.15 4.46 -5.82
CA ARG A 33 15.40 5.46 -4.77
C ARG A 33 14.22 5.55 -3.82
N VAL A 34 14.48 5.83 -2.54
CA VAL A 34 13.45 6.01 -1.51
C VAL A 34 12.41 7.07 -1.89
N SER A 35 12.83 8.20 -2.47
CA SER A 35 11.89 9.24 -2.93
C SER A 35 10.97 8.79 -4.05
N VAL A 36 11.44 7.89 -4.92
CA VAL A 36 10.63 7.29 -5.99
C VAL A 36 9.61 6.34 -5.38
N LEU A 37 10.03 5.48 -4.45
CA LEU A 37 9.12 4.57 -3.74
C LEU A 37 8.06 5.34 -2.95
N LEU A 38 8.44 6.39 -2.23
CA LEU A 38 7.50 7.22 -1.48
C LEU A 38 6.43 7.80 -2.42
N ARG A 39 6.85 8.39 -3.55
CA ARG A 39 5.91 8.93 -4.56
C ARG A 39 4.98 7.85 -5.11
N LEU A 40 5.52 6.68 -5.47
CA LEU A 40 4.73 5.56 -6.00
C LEU A 40 3.70 5.08 -4.97
N TYR A 41 4.11 4.85 -3.73
CA TYR A 41 3.23 4.38 -2.68
C TYR A 41 2.20 5.41 -2.25
N THR A 42 2.50 6.71 -2.28
CA THR A 42 1.50 7.76 -2.06
C THR A 42 0.43 7.77 -3.14
N LEU A 43 0.78 7.52 -4.41
CA LEU A 43 -0.20 7.44 -5.49
C LEU A 43 -1.06 6.17 -5.41
N MET A 44 -0.54 5.11 -4.81
CA MET A 44 -1.24 3.82 -4.63
C MET A 44 -1.96 3.72 -3.28
N SER A 45 -1.81 4.70 -2.38
CA SER A 45 -2.48 4.71 -1.09
C SER A 45 -3.88 5.30 -1.17
N ASP A 46 -4.58 5.30 -0.06
CA ASP A 46 -5.84 6.02 0.14
C ASP A 46 -5.61 7.52 0.43
N ALA A 47 -4.38 8.02 0.26
CA ALA A 47 -4.11 9.43 0.43
C ALA A 47 -4.83 10.22 -0.68
N ARG A 48 -5.54 11.27 -0.29
CA ARG A 48 -6.13 12.20 -1.26
C ARG A 48 -5.04 13.09 -1.82
N VAL A 49 -4.84 13.02 -3.14
CA VAL A 49 -3.97 13.93 -3.88
C VAL A 49 -4.86 14.75 -4.80
N GLY A 50 -5.15 15.99 -4.42
CA GLY A 50 -6.17 16.80 -5.09
C GLY A 50 -7.59 16.31 -4.73
N ALA A 51 -8.44 16.09 -5.74
CA ALA A 51 -9.83 15.65 -5.55
C ALA A 51 -9.99 14.12 -5.52
N GLU A 52 -9.00 13.38 -6.04
CA GLU A 52 -9.07 11.92 -6.16
C GLU A 52 -8.37 11.24 -4.99
N GLN A 53 -9.03 10.21 -4.46
CA GLN A 53 -8.44 9.26 -3.53
C GLN A 53 -7.76 8.17 -4.36
N GLY A 54 -6.50 7.87 -4.06
CA GLY A 54 -5.82 6.75 -4.69
C GLY A 54 -6.50 5.41 -4.34
N PRO A 55 -6.11 4.32 -5.00
CA PRO A 55 -6.85 3.06 -4.98
C PRO A 55 -6.78 2.29 -3.65
N GLY A 56 -6.12 2.82 -2.61
CA GLY A 56 -6.09 2.20 -1.30
C GLY A 56 -5.30 0.88 -1.23
N TRP A 57 -4.38 0.63 -2.17
CA TRP A 57 -3.58 -0.59 -2.25
C TRP A 57 -2.46 -0.65 -1.22
N VAL A 58 -1.99 0.51 -0.75
CA VAL A 58 -0.86 0.63 0.19
C VAL A 58 -1.22 1.60 1.31
N ARG A 59 -0.79 1.30 2.54
CA ARG A 59 -0.77 2.28 3.64
C ARG A 59 0.65 2.67 3.95
N LEU A 60 0.87 3.97 4.14
CA LEU A 60 2.14 4.53 4.58
C LEU A 60 1.98 5.11 5.98
N HIS A 61 2.97 4.87 6.83
CA HIS A 61 3.10 5.55 8.11
C HIS A 61 4.58 5.76 8.43
N VAL A 62 4.83 6.62 9.41
CA VAL A 62 6.16 6.80 9.99
C VAL A 62 6.16 6.07 11.32
N ASP A 63 7.16 5.21 11.55
CA ASP A 63 7.33 4.52 12.84
C ASP A 63 7.89 5.47 13.93
N GLU A 64 8.03 4.96 15.15
CA GLU A 64 8.54 5.74 16.30
C GLU A 64 9.98 6.24 16.09
N ASP A 65 10.75 5.58 15.21
CA ASP A 65 12.12 5.95 14.85
C ASP A 65 12.18 6.96 13.69
N GLY A 66 11.03 7.47 13.21
CA GLY A 66 10.97 8.42 12.10
C GLY A 66 11.16 7.77 10.72
N ARG A 67 11.03 6.45 10.60
CA ARG A 67 11.21 5.73 9.33
C ARG A 67 9.87 5.52 8.64
N TRP A 68 9.84 5.80 7.34
CA TRP A 68 8.69 5.45 6.51
C TRP A 68 8.56 3.93 6.35
N ILE A 69 7.38 3.44 6.70
CA ILE A 69 6.95 2.05 6.58
C ILE A 69 5.77 1.97 5.61
N ALA A 70 5.83 1.03 4.67
CA ALA A 70 4.74 0.69 3.77
C ALA A 70 4.12 -0.65 4.17
N ARG A 71 2.78 -0.76 4.13
CA ARG A 71 2.04 -2.01 4.31
C ARG A 71 1.11 -2.20 3.11
N ILE A 72 1.02 -3.42 2.58
CA ILE A 72 0.06 -3.72 1.52
C ILE A 72 -1.30 -4.03 2.13
N THR A 73 -2.36 -3.49 1.52
CA THR A 73 -3.75 -3.77 1.92
C THR A 73 -4.26 -5.04 1.26
N PRO A 74 -5.40 -5.61 1.69
CA PRO A 74 -6.06 -6.69 0.97
C PRO A 74 -6.31 -6.36 -0.51
N ALA A 75 -6.83 -5.16 -0.79
CA ALA A 75 -7.05 -4.66 -2.15
C ALA A 75 -5.77 -4.66 -2.99
N GLY A 76 -4.63 -4.25 -2.40
CA GLY A 76 -3.34 -4.27 -3.08
C GLY A 76 -2.80 -5.68 -3.38
N ARG A 77 -3.27 -6.71 -2.66
CA ARG A 77 -2.95 -8.12 -2.93
C ARG A 77 -3.92 -8.76 -3.95
N GLY A 78 -4.96 -8.05 -4.38
CA GLY A 78 -6.03 -8.59 -5.23
C GLY A 78 -7.11 -9.35 -4.46
N GLY A 79 -7.13 -9.26 -3.12
CA GLY A 79 -8.30 -9.64 -2.35
C GLY A 79 -9.31 -8.50 -2.40
N ASP A 80 -10.55 -8.80 -2.76
CA ASP A 80 -11.65 -7.82 -2.66
C ASP A 80 -11.65 -7.19 -1.25
N ASP A 81 -11.97 -5.90 -1.21
CA ASP A 81 -12.30 -5.21 0.03
C ASP A 81 -13.37 -6.06 0.75
N PRO A 82 -13.29 -6.35 2.06
CA PRO A 82 -14.49 -6.76 2.78
C PRO A 82 -15.45 -5.58 2.71
N SER A 83 -16.31 -5.59 1.69
CA SER A 83 -17.48 -4.72 1.59
C SER A 83 -18.07 -4.58 2.99
N PRO A 84 -18.39 -3.36 3.44
CA PRO A 84 -19.06 -3.20 4.70
C PRO A 84 -20.30 -4.10 4.68
N VAL A 85 -20.41 -4.90 5.72
CA VAL A 85 -21.61 -5.68 6.02
C VAL A 85 -22.81 -4.73 5.98
N GLU A 86 -23.52 -4.66 4.85
CA GLU A 86 -24.85 -4.09 4.81
C GLU A 86 -25.75 -5.03 5.60
N GLY A 87 -26.09 -4.61 6.81
CA GLY A 87 -27.08 -5.28 7.63
C GLY A 87 -28.48 -5.20 7.01
N GLY A 88 -29.35 -6.10 7.46
CA GLY A 88 -30.80 -5.92 7.34
C GLY A 88 -31.54 -7.13 6.83
N GLU A 89 -32.07 -7.89 7.79
CA GLU A 89 -33.32 -8.66 7.70
C GLU A 89 -33.50 -9.62 6.50
N SER A 90 -33.35 -10.91 6.79
CA SER A 90 -34.20 -11.92 6.16
C SER A 90 -35.05 -12.57 7.24
N THR A 91 -36.32 -12.21 7.20
CA THR A 91 -37.47 -12.83 7.86
C THR A 91 -37.43 -14.35 7.68
N SER A 92 -37.68 -15.10 8.74
CA SER A 92 -38.49 -16.33 8.77
C SER A 92 -38.75 -16.77 10.22
#